data_AF-A0A4U6QAP8-F1
#
_entry.id   AF-A0A4U6QAP8-F1
#
_cell.length_a   1.000
_cell.length_b   1.000
_cell.length_c   1.000
_cell.angle_alpha   90.00
_cell.angle_beta   90.00
_cell.angle_gamma   90.00
#
_symmetry.space_group_name_H-M   'P 1'
#
loop_
_entity.id
_entity.type
_entity.pdbx_description
1 polymer ?
#
loop_
_entity_poly.entity_id
_entity_poly.type
_entity_poly.pdbx_seq_one_letter_code
_entity_poly.pdbx_strand_id
1 'polypeptide(L)'
;MSAPSIDGYLSQLREQLAWRGEVDDIVDEYGDHLWSAFEAAQARGLSDADAAQEALDRVGPLDTVTHALQDGGADRYSLPSRGTRLAGIVAMIAGVGWSLVGLGWFGAYFRPGTWWGHFQAVLFPALPGLMILTVVGLAGVLFRVSRPLSARAGVALGIGGAGALVGVAEVGATPFWCGLLAVSTALTASALRGRSTLRCPVGSRTLLALWWAPTIPAHFLLQLWSDLNVVVIEAGWSIGFVSLGLGLTMFGRVLWGERVADRPAPTPLAAA
;
A
#
# COMPACT_ATOMS: atom_id res chain seq x y z
N MET A 1 26.98 -30.17 5.50
CA MET A 1 26.13 -29.11 4.93
C MET A 1 25.62 -29.63 3.60
N SER A 2 24.30 -29.77 3.43
CA SER A 2 23.72 -30.19 2.15
C SER A 2 24.04 -29.12 1.09
N ALA A 3 24.46 -29.54 -0.10
CA ALA A 3 24.67 -28.62 -1.22
C ALA A 3 23.38 -27.82 -1.45
N PRO A 4 23.46 -26.51 -1.73
CA PRO A 4 22.28 -25.71 -2.05
C PRO A 4 21.62 -26.30 -3.30
N SER A 5 20.34 -26.64 -3.20
CA SER A 5 19.56 -27.07 -4.36
C SER A 5 19.14 -25.85 -5.18
N ILE A 6 19.00 -26.03 -6.50
CA ILE A 6 18.44 -25.01 -7.41
C ILE A 6 17.08 -24.51 -6.90
N ASP A 7 16.21 -25.42 -6.45
CA ASP A 7 14.91 -25.07 -5.85
C ASP A 7 15.06 -24.19 -4.60
N GLY A 8 16.04 -24.48 -3.75
CA GLY A 8 16.34 -23.69 -2.57
C GLY A 8 16.80 -22.27 -2.92
N TYR A 9 17.64 -22.14 -3.95
CA TYR A 9 18.07 -20.84 -4.48
C TYR A 9 16.89 -20.04 -5.04
N LEU A 10 16.08 -20.65 -5.90
CA LEU A 10 14.90 -20.00 -6.51
C LEU A 10 13.85 -19.61 -5.46
N SER A 11 13.62 -20.45 -4.45
CA SER A 11 12.72 -20.13 -3.33
C SER A 11 13.21 -18.91 -2.55
N GLN A 12 14.51 -18.82 -2.26
CA GLN A 12 15.06 -17.66 -1.55
C GLN A 12 15.05 -16.41 -2.43
N LEU A 13 15.34 -16.54 -3.73
CA LEU A 13 15.23 -15.43 -4.68
C LEU A 13 13.80 -14.88 -4.73
N ARG A 14 12.80 -15.78 -4.82
CA ARG A 14 11.38 -15.41 -4.76
C ARG A 14 11.05 -14.68 -3.46
N GLU A 15 11.55 -15.15 -2.33
CA GLU A 15 11.31 -14.55 -1.02
C GLU A 15 11.94 -13.14 -0.90
N GLN A 16 13.17 -12.95 -1.39
CA GLN A 16 13.86 -11.66 -1.37
C GLN A 16 13.25 -10.65 -2.36
N LEU A 17 12.65 -11.13 -3.46
CA LEU A 17 12.02 -10.31 -4.49
C LEU A 17 10.48 -10.29 -4.40
N ALA A 18 9.87 -10.86 -3.36
CA ALA A 18 8.41 -10.98 -3.21
C ALA A 18 7.66 -9.65 -3.27
N TRP A 19 8.35 -8.53 -3.06
CA TRP A 19 7.82 -7.17 -3.17
C TRP A 19 7.70 -6.68 -4.64
N ARG A 20 8.26 -7.39 -5.62
CA ARG A 20 8.17 -7.05 -7.05
C ARG A 20 6.88 -7.60 -7.66
N GLY A 21 6.28 -6.81 -8.54
CA GLY A 21 5.06 -7.18 -9.26
C GLY A 21 5.24 -8.32 -10.26
N GLU A 22 6.46 -8.55 -10.74
CA GLU A 22 6.84 -9.54 -11.76
C GLU A 22 7.80 -10.60 -11.19
N VAL A 23 7.75 -10.82 -9.86
CA VAL A 23 8.67 -11.77 -9.19
C VAL A 23 8.60 -13.18 -9.77
N ASP A 24 7.40 -13.61 -10.14
CA ASP A 24 7.19 -14.96 -10.68
C ASP A 24 7.88 -15.10 -12.04
N ASP A 25 7.67 -14.13 -12.95
CA ASP A 25 8.35 -14.09 -14.26
C ASP A 25 9.88 -14.05 -14.12
N ILE A 26 10.41 -13.25 -13.18
CA ILE A 26 11.86 -13.17 -12.92
C ILE A 26 12.39 -14.50 -12.39
N VAL A 27 11.70 -15.12 -11.43
CA VAL A 27 12.13 -16.39 -10.84
C VAL A 27 12.06 -17.52 -11.88
N ASP A 28 11.06 -17.51 -12.75
CA ASP A 28 10.91 -18.47 -13.83
C ASP A 28 12.03 -18.29 -14.88
N GLU A 29 12.35 -17.05 -15.28
CA GLU A 29 13.48 -16.76 -16.19
C GLU A 29 14.83 -17.22 -15.61
N TYR A 30 15.10 -16.93 -14.33
CA TYR A 30 16.30 -17.43 -13.66
C TYR A 30 16.26 -18.95 -13.48
N GLY A 31 15.07 -19.54 -13.31
CA GLY A 31 14.86 -20.97 -13.29
C GLY A 31 15.28 -21.61 -14.61
N ASP A 32 14.81 -21.08 -15.73
CA ASP A 32 15.18 -21.55 -17.08
C ASP A 32 16.69 -21.47 -17.30
N HIS A 33 17.33 -20.38 -16.89
CA HIS A 33 18.79 -20.23 -16.98
C HIS A 33 19.56 -21.24 -16.11
N LEU A 34 19.11 -21.46 -14.87
CA LEU A 34 19.75 -22.42 -13.96
C LEU A 34 19.59 -23.86 -14.46
N TRP A 35 18.39 -24.24 -14.90
CA TRP A 35 18.13 -25.58 -15.42
C TRP A 35 18.85 -25.83 -16.75
N SER A 36 18.89 -24.83 -17.64
CA SER A 36 19.67 -24.93 -18.87
C SER A 36 21.18 -25.09 -18.60
N ALA A 37 21.73 -24.35 -17.63
CA ALA A 37 23.12 -24.50 -17.23
C ALA A 37 23.40 -25.88 -16.58
N PHE A 38 22.48 -26.37 -15.76
CA PHE A 38 22.52 -27.69 -15.14
C PHE A 38 22.53 -28.82 -16.17
N GLU A 39 21.59 -28.80 -17.13
CA GLU A 39 21.53 -29.78 -18.23
C GLU A 39 22.81 -29.78 -19.07
N ALA A 40 23.36 -28.60 -19.35
CA ALA A 40 24.63 -28.47 -20.07
C ALA A 40 25.82 -29.05 -19.28
N ALA A 41 25.80 -29.00 -17.95
CA ALA A 41 26.82 -29.61 -17.10
C ALA A 41 26.66 -31.14 -17.02
N GLN A 42 25.43 -31.64 -16.88
CA GLN A 42 25.16 -33.08 -16.96
C GLN A 42 25.57 -33.68 -18.31
N ALA A 43 25.34 -32.96 -19.42
CA ALA A 43 25.76 -33.41 -20.75
C ALA A 43 27.29 -33.58 -20.89
N ARG A 44 28.08 -32.95 -20.02
CA ARG A 44 29.54 -33.11 -19.93
C ARG A 44 29.96 -34.24 -18.97
N GLY A 45 29.02 -34.92 -18.34
CA GLY A 45 29.26 -36.05 -17.44
C GLY A 45 29.49 -35.68 -15.97
N LEU A 46 29.10 -34.47 -15.53
CA LEU A 46 29.14 -34.10 -14.11
C LEU A 46 28.06 -34.86 -13.32
N SER A 47 28.31 -35.07 -12.02
CA SER A 47 27.29 -35.57 -11.09
C SER A 47 26.21 -34.51 -10.88
N ASP A 48 25.00 -34.91 -10.44
CA ASP A 48 23.91 -33.96 -10.17
C ASP A 48 24.31 -32.88 -9.16
N ALA A 49 25.08 -33.23 -8.13
CA ALA A 49 25.53 -32.28 -7.13
C ALA A 49 26.53 -31.26 -7.72
N ASP A 50 27.49 -31.72 -8.51
CA ASP A 50 28.49 -30.85 -9.13
C ASP A 50 27.87 -29.99 -10.24
N ALA A 51 26.94 -30.54 -11.02
CA ALA A 51 26.20 -29.83 -12.05
C ALA A 51 25.33 -28.71 -11.45
N ALA A 52 24.66 -28.98 -10.32
CA ALA A 52 23.88 -27.97 -9.60
C ALA A 52 24.78 -26.86 -9.05
N GLN A 53 25.91 -27.22 -8.45
CA GLN A 53 26.87 -26.24 -7.94
C GLN A 53 27.44 -25.38 -9.07
N GLU A 54 27.81 -25.97 -10.20
CA GLU A 54 28.34 -25.23 -11.35
C GLU A 54 27.29 -24.26 -11.94
N ALA A 55 26.02 -24.71 -12.04
CA ALA A 55 24.94 -23.85 -12.50
C ALA A 55 24.74 -22.63 -11.57
N LEU A 56 24.77 -22.86 -10.25
CA LEU A 56 24.67 -21.80 -9.24
C LEU A 56 25.87 -20.86 -9.28
N ASP A 57 27.09 -21.38 -9.43
CA ASP A 57 28.31 -20.58 -9.52
C ASP A 57 28.30 -19.68 -10.76
N ARG A 58 27.71 -20.16 -11.87
CA ARG A 58 27.57 -19.39 -13.11
C ARG A 58 26.58 -18.24 -12.99
N VAL A 59 25.47 -18.44 -12.30
CA VAL A 59 24.48 -17.38 -12.01
C VAL A 59 25.00 -16.41 -10.95
N GLY A 60 25.75 -16.93 -9.99
CA GLY A 60 26.41 -16.18 -8.94
C GLY A 60 25.63 -16.18 -7.62
N PRO A 61 26.24 -15.58 -6.57
CA PRO A 61 25.65 -15.53 -5.25
C PRO A 61 24.28 -14.85 -5.24
N LEU A 62 23.36 -15.39 -4.44
CA LEU A 62 21.98 -14.91 -4.34
C LEU A 62 21.91 -13.41 -4.04
N ASP A 63 22.74 -12.93 -3.11
CA ASP A 63 22.77 -11.52 -2.72
C ASP A 63 23.21 -10.62 -3.88
N THR A 64 24.17 -11.07 -4.70
CA THR A 64 24.64 -10.33 -5.88
C THR A 64 23.57 -10.26 -6.96
N VAL A 65 22.89 -11.37 -7.23
CA VAL A 65 21.79 -11.41 -8.22
C VAL A 65 20.63 -10.55 -7.77
N THR A 66 20.20 -10.69 -6.51
CA THR A 66 19.13 -9.87 -5.93
C THR A 66 19.49 -8.39 -5.99
N HIS A 67 20.74 -8.04 -5.67
CA HIS A 67 21.23 -6.67 -5.78
C HIS A 67 21.22 -6.14 -7.22
N ALA A 68 21.71 -6.93 -8.19
CA ALA A 68 21.67 -6.55 -9.59
C ALA A 68 20.23 -6.36 -10.09
N LEU A 69 19.27 -7.14 -9.59
CA LEU A 69 17.85 -6.99 -9.92
C LEU A 69 17.19 -5.80 -9.21
N GLN A 70 17.73 -5.36 -8.08
CA GLN A 70 17.33 -4.13 -7.40
C GLN A 70 17.87 -2.88 -8.11
N ASP A 71 19.12 -2.93 -8.57
CA ASP A 71 19.85 -1.79 -9.16
C ASP A 71 19.67 -1.65 -10.68
N GLY A 72 19.48 -2.74 -11.42
CA GLY A 72 19.40 -2.78 -12.89
C GLY A 72 18.23 -2.01 -13.50
N GLY A 73 17.40 -1.36 -12.68
CA GLY A 73 16.35 -0.43 -13.08
C GLY A 73 16.15 0.71 -12.09
N ALA A 74 17.19 1.13 -11.37
CA ALA A 74 17.17 2.02 -10.19
C ALA A 74 16.34 3.31 -10.33
N ASP A 75 16.07 3.80 -11.54
CA ASP A 75 15.21 4.96 -11.78
C ASP A 75 13.70 4.68 -11.74
N ARG A 76 13.26 3.42 -11.64
CA ARG A 76 11.83 3.06 -11.78
C ARG A 76 11.20 2.34 -10.59
N TYR A 77 12.00 1.77 -9.68
CA TYR A 77 11.47 0.97 -8.57
C TYR A 77 11.91 1.54 -7.24
N SER A 78 10.96 2.01 -6.43
CA SER A 78 11.29 2.34 -5.04
C SER A 78 11.45 1.05 -4.25
N LEU A 79 12.49 0.96 -3.43
CA LEU A 79 12.70 -0.18 -2.55
C LEU A 79 11.83 -0.06 -1.29
N PRO A 80 11.27 -1.17 -0.78
CA PRO A 80 10.65 -1.19 0.54
C PRO A 80 11.63 -0.70 1.61
N SER A 81 11.16 0.17 2.49
CA SER A 81 11.98 0.79 3.54
C SER A 81 11.27 0.74 4.89
N ARG A 82 12.01 1.02 5.97
CA ARG A 82 11.40 1.18 7.30
C ARG A 82 10.32 2.26 7.30
N GLY A 83 10.50 3.32 6.52
CA GLY A 83 9.53 4.41 6.36
C GLY A 83 8.23 3.95 5.70
N THR A 84 8.30 3.13 4.64
CA THR A 84 7.09 2.62 3.96
C THR A 84 6.33 1.63 4.85
N ARG A 85 7.03 0.79 5.63
CA ARG A 85 6.41 -0.08 6.63
C ARG A 85 5.72 0.70 7.75
N LEU A 86 6.37 1.75 8.27
CA LEU A 86 5.77 2.63 9.28
C LEU A 86 4.51 3.31 8.74
N ALA A 87 4.55 3.80 7.50
CA ALA A 87 3.36 4.35 6.84
C ALA A 87 2.25 3.29 6.68
N GLY A 88 2.61 2.02 6.45
CA GLY A 88 1.67 0.90 6.48
C GLY A 88 0.96 0.74 7.83
N ILE A 89 1.70 0.80 8.95
CA ILE A 89 1.11 0.80 10.29
C ILE A 89 0.19 2.00 10.49
N VAL A 90 0.66 3.19 10.14
CA VAL A 90 -0.11 4.43 10.27
C VAL A 90 -1.42 4.35 9.47
N ALA A 91 -1.38 3.81 8.25
CA ALA A 91 -2.57 3.57 7.44
C ALA A 91 -3.50 2.54 8.07
N MET A 92 -2.98 1.46 8.68
CA MET A 92 -3.82 0.49 9.39
C MET A 92 -4.52 1.11 10.61
N ILE A 93 -3.82 1.93 11.40
CA ILE A 93 -4.40 2.64 12.55
C ILE A 93 -5.49 3.61 12.07
N ALA A 94 -5.21 4.40 11.04
CA ALA A 94 -6.21 5.28 10.42
C ALA A 94 -7.42 4.47 9.92
N GLY A 95 -7.18 3.32 9.29
CA GLY A 95 -8.22 2.46 8.74
C GLY A 95 -9.16 1.89 9.81
N VAL A 96 -8.59 1.42 10.92
CA VAL A 96 -9.39 1.00 12.09
C VAL A 96 -10.17 2.19 12.65
N GLY A 97 -9.54 3.35 12.81
CA GLY A 97 -10.20 4.57 13.29
C GLY A 97 -11.40 4.98 12.44
N TRP A 98 -11.25 5.04 11.11
CA TRP A 98 -12.35 5.36 10.19
C TRP A 98 -13.48 4.34 10.23
N SER A 99 -13.15 3.05 10.39
CA SER A 99 -14.16 2.00 10.54
C SER A 99 -14.96 2.20 11.83
N LEU A 100 -14.30 2.54 12.94
CA LEU A 100 -14.96 2.86 14.20
C LEU A 100 -15.81 4.12 14.11
N VAL A 101 -15.34 5.16 13.40
CA VAL A 101 -16.12 6.38 13.12
C VAL A 101 -17.39 6.02 12.36
N GLY A 102 -17.32 5.24 11.28
CA GLY A 102 -18.51 4.86 10.51
C GLY A 102 -19.51 4.04 11.34
N LEU A 103 -19.02 3.10 12.16
CA LEU A 103 -19.88 2.30 13.04
C LEU A 103 -20.50 3.15 14.17
N GLY A 104 -19.71 4.01 14.79
CA GLY A 104 -20.16 4.93 15.83
C GLY A 104 -21.19 5.93 15.32
N TRP A 105 -20.97 6.45 14.11
CA TRP A 105 -21.86 7.40 13.44
C TRP A 105 -23.23 6.77 13.22
N PHE A 106 -23.26 5.58 12.61
CA PHE A 106 -24.49 4.82 12.40
C PHE A 106 -25.20 4.51 13.73
N GLY A 107 -24.48 3.98 14.72
CA GLY A 107 -25.04 3.61 16.01
C GLY A 107 -25.64 4.80 16.77
N ALA A 108 -24.93 5.94 16.78
CA ALA A 108 -25.37 7.15 17.45
C ALA A 108 -26.59 7.77 16.77
N TYR A 109 -26.68 7.70 15.44
CA TYR A 109 -27.86 8.20 14.72
C TYR A 109 -29.14 7.45 15.11
N PHE A 110 -29.12 6.11 15.12
CA PHE A 110 -30.30 5.32 15.46
C PHE A 110 -30.56 5.18 16.96
N ARG A 111 -29.53 5.35 17.80
CA ARG A 111 -29.60 5.15 19.25
C ARG A 111 -28.80 6.21 20.03
N PRO A 112 -29.15 7.51 19.91
CA PRO A 112 -28.34 8.61 20.45
C PRO A 112 -28.27 8.61 21.98
N GLY A 113 -29.32 8.16 22.67
CA GLY A 113 -29.36 8.08 24.13
C GLY A 113 -28.70 6.84 24.74
N THR A 114 -27.96 6.07 23.94
CA THR A 114 -27.29 4.85 24.40
C THR A 114 -25.77 5.02 24.43
N TRP A 115 -25.04 3.98 24.81
CA TRP A 115 -23.58 3.96 24.77
C TRP A 115 -23.01 4.35 23.40
N TRP A 116 -23.75 4.16 22.29
CA TRP A 116 -23.34 4.59 20.96
C TRP A 116 -23.17 6.11 20.84
N GLY A 117 -24.06 6.90 21.45
CA GLY A 117 -23.93 8.36 21.46
C GLY A 117 -22.69 8.82 22.22
N HIS A 118 -22.40 8.19 23.37
CA HIS A 118 -21.17 8.44 24.12
C HIS A 118 -19.92 8.01 23.37
N PHE A 119 -19.96 6.85 22.72
CA PHE A 119 -18.87 6.34 21.89
C PHE A 119 -18.55 7.31 20.74
N GLN A 120 -19.58 7.81 20.05
CA GLN A 120 -19.41 8.81 18.99
C GLN A 120 -18.85 10.13 19.52
N ALA A 121 -19.29 10.58 20.70
CA ALA A 121 -18.78 11.79 21.34
C ALA A 121 -17.28 11.69 21.68
N VAL A 122 -16.77 10.48 21.96
CA VAL A 122 -15.33 10.24 22.17
C VAL A 122 -14.55 10.15 20.86
N LEU A 123 -15.17 9.63 19.79
CA LEU A 123 -14.52 9.53 18.48
C LEU A 123 -14.43 10.86 17.74
N PHE A 124 -15.40 11.75 17.91
CA PHE A 124 -15.47 13.00 17.15
C PHE A 124 -14.21 13.90 17.32
N PRO A 125 -13.68 14.10 18.55
CA PRO A 125 -12.42 14.82 18.76
C PRO A 125 -11.19 14.15 18.14
N ALA A 126 -11.24 12.84 17.83
CA ALA A 126 -10.15 12.11 17.21
C ALA A 126 -10.08 12.25 15.68
N LEU A 127 -11.15 12.77 15.04
CA LEU A 127 -11.25 12.92 13.58
C LEU A 127 -10.05 13.67 12.96
N PRO A 128 -9.59 14.82 13.50
CA PRO A 128 -8.43 15.51 12.95
C PRO A 128 -7.17 14.64 12.93
N GLY A 129 -6.95 13.87 14.00
CA GLY A 129 -5.85 12.91 14.08
C GLY A 129 -5.96 11.82 13.00
N LEU A 130 -7.15 11.27 12.79
CA LEU A 130 -7.39 10.25 11.75
C LEU A 130 -7.14 10.79 10.34
N MET A 131 -7.49 12.05 10.06
CA MET A 131 -7.20 12.69 8.77
C MET A 131 -5.69 12.82 8.54
N ILE A 132 -4.94 13.28 9.56
CA ILE A 132 -3.48 13.40 9.49
C ILE A 132 -2.84 12.03 9.26
N LEU A 133 -3.24 11.00 10.02
CA LEU A 133 -2.75 9.64 9.85
C LEU A 133 -3.08 9.11 8.45
N THR A 134 -4.25 9.43 7.90
CA THR A 134 -4.61 9.06 6.53
C THR A 134 -3.65 9.68 5.53
N VAL A 135 -3.39 11.00 5.61
CA VAL A 135 -2.47 11.69 4.70
C VAL A 135 -1.05 11.14 4.81
N VAL A 136 -0.56 10.87 6.03
CA VAL A 136 0.75 10.25 6.26
C VAL A 136 0.82 8.85 5.66
N GLY A 137 -0.24 8.05 5.84
CA GLY A 137 -0.38 6.73 5.21
C GLY A 137 -0.30 6.81 3.69
N LEU A 138 -1.09 7.71 3.08
CA LEU A 138 -1.09 7.98 1.63
C LEU A 138 0.27 8.45 1.13
N ALA A 139 0.98 9.30 1.89
CA ALA A 139 2.33 9.75 1.55
C ALA A 139 3.29 8.58 1.44
N GLY A 140 3.29 7.65 2.41
CA GLY A 140 4.11 6.44 2.33
C GLY A 140 3.84 5.60 1.08
N VAL A 141 2.58 5.51 0.66
CA VAL A 141 2.19 4.85 -0.61
C VAL A 141 2.83 5.55 -1.79
N LEU A 142 2.65 6.86 -1.87
CA LEU A 142 3.06 7.63 -3.02
C LEU A 142 4.58 7.67 -3.15
N PHE A 143 5.31 7.74 -2.03
CA PHE A 143 6.76 7.57 -1.99
C PHE A 143 7.21 6.16 -2.39
N ARG A 144 6.39 5.13 -2.13
CA ARG A 144 6.64 3.75 -2.56
C ARG A 144 6.31 3.54 -4.05
N VAL A 145 5.36 4.26 -4.60
CA VAL A 145 4.93 4.03 -5.99
C VAL A 145 5.64 4.96 -6.99
N SER A 146 6.03 6.15 -6.53
CA SER A 146 6.58 7.21 -7.38
C SER A 146 7.94 7.64 -6.86
N ARG A 147 9.03 7.11 -7.42
CA ARG A 147 10.36 7.72 -7.29
C ARG A 147 10.92 8.03 -8.68
N PRO A 148 11.20 9.31 -9.00
CA PRO A 148 10.88 10.50 -8.20
C PRO A 148 9.36 10.69 -8.00
N LEU A 149 8.96 11.47 -6.98
CA LEU A 149 7.55 11.79 -6.75
C LEU A 149 6.96 12.44 -8.01
N SER A 150 5.92 11.82 -8.56
CA SER A 150 5.23 12.39 -9.72
C SER A 150 4.47 13.66 -9.32
N ALA A 151 4.28 14.61 -10.25
CA ALA A 151 3.48 15.80 -10.00
C ALA A 151 2.06 15.45 -9.50
N ARG A 152 1.46 14.36 -10.01
CA ARG A 152 0.17 13.84 -9.55
C ARG A 152 0.20 13.39 -8.09
N ALA A 153 1.27 12.71 -7.66
CA ALA A 153 1.47 12.33 -6.27
C ALA A 153 1.60 13.57 -5.36
N GLY A 154 2.36 14.57 -5.79
CA GLY A 154 2.48 15.84 -5.08
C GLY A 154 1.13 16.56 -4.92
N VAL A 155 0.33 16.62 -5.99
CA VAL A 155 -1.03 17.18 -5.96
C VAL A 155 -1.94 16.40 -5.02
N ALA A 156 -1.91 15.06 -5.06
CA ALA A 156 -2.71 14.22 -4.17
C ALA A 156 -2.41 14.51 -2.69
N LEU A 157 -1.13 14.67 -2.34
CA LEU A 157 -0.70 15.00 -0.98
C LEU A 157 -1.06 16.43 -0.59
N GLY A 158 -0.89 17.40 -1.48
CA GLY A 158 -1.29 18.78 -1.23
C GLY A 158 -2.78 18.89 -0.95
N ILE A 159 -3.62 18.24 -1.75
CA ILE A 159 -5.08 18.22 -1.57
C ILE A 159 -5.45 17.49 -0.26
N GLY A 160 -4.84 16.33 0.02
CA GLY A 160 -5.09 15.59 1.25
C GLY A 160 -4.70 16.39 2.50
N GLY A 161 -3.53 17.05 2.46
CA GLY A 161 -3.05 17.93 3.52
C GLY A 161 -3.96 19.13 3.75
N ALA A 162 -4.43 19.78 2.68
CA ALA A 162 -5.42 20.85 2.77
C ALA A 162 -6.74 20.37 3.40
N GLY A 163 -7.21 19.18 3.01
CA GLY A 163 -8.38 18.54 3.61
C GLY A 163 -8.20 18.31 5.11
N ALA A 164 -7.06 17.75 5.52
CA ALA A 164 -6.75 17.53 6.94
C ALA A 164 -6.68 18.85 7.71
N LEU A 165 -6.06 19.90 7.16
CA LEU A 165 -6.00 21.22 7.81
C LEU A 165 -7.38 21.84 8.00
N VAL A 166 -8.25 21.76 6.99
CA VAL A 166 -9.63 22.26 7.12
C VAL A 166 -10.41 21.44 8.14
N GLY A 167 -10.27 20.12 8.14
CA GLY A 167 -10.92 19.27 9.15
C GLY A 167 -10.41 19.52 10.58
N VAL A 168 -9.14 19.89 10.76
CA VAL A 168 -8.60 20.31 12.06
C VAL A 168 -9.19 21.65 12.49
N ALA A 169 -9.28 22.62 11.58
CA ALA A 169 -9.76 23.96 11.89
C ALA A 169 -11.28 24.00 12.13
N GLU A 170 -12.04 23.24 11.34
CA GLU A 170 -13.50 23.25 11.34
C GLU A 170 -14.03 21.86 10.97
N VAL A 171 -14.19 20.98 11.97
CA VAL A 171 -14.71 19.62 11.77
C VAL A 171 -16.12 19.66 11.16
N GLY A 172 -16.91 20.70 11.47
CA GLY A 172 -18.26 20.92 10.95
C GLY A 172 -18.33 21.09 9.42
N ALA A 173 -17.22 21.45 8.77
CA ALA A 173 -17.11 21.52 7.31
C ALA A 173 -16.99 20.14 6.63
N THR A 174 -17.73 19.14 7.14
CA THR A 174 -17.64 17.73 6.76
C THR A 174 -17.70 17.48 5.25
N PRO A 175 -18.63 18.07 4.48
CA PRO A 175 -18.67 17.86 3.03
C PRO A 175 -17.40 18.34 2.32
N PHE A 176 -16.78 19.40 2.82
CA PHE A 176 -15.64 20.04 2.19
C PHE A 176 -14.35 19.23 2.42
N TRP A 177 -14.00 18.94 3.68
CA TRP A 177 -12.78 18.17 3.95
C TRP A 177 -12.90 16.72 3.45
N CYS A 178 -14.10 16.11 3.48
CA CYS A 178 -14.34 14.80 2.87
C CYS A 178 -14.12 14.81 1.36
N GLY A 179 -14.56 15.86 0.66
CA GLY A 179 -14.33 16.01 -0.77
C GLY A 179 -12.84 16.08 -1.12
N LEU A 180 -12.06 16.85 -0.35
CA LEU A 180 -10.61 16.93 -0.54
C LEU A 180 -9.93 15.58 -0.26
N LEU A 181 -10.31 14.90 0.83
CA LEU A 181 -9.78 13.58 1.16
C LEU A 181 -10.14 12.55 0.09
N ALA A 182 -11.36 12.58 -0.45
CA ALA A 182 -11.83 11.72 -1.53
C ALA A 182 -11.00 11.88 -2.81
N VAL A 183 -10.71 13.13 -3.20
CA VAL A 183 -9.85 13.42 -4.36
C VAL A 183 -8.43 12.89 -4.10
N SER A 184 -7.89 13.11 -2.90
CA SER A 184 -6.57 12.62 -2.52
C SER A 184 -6.47 11.09 -2.58
N THR A 185 -7.45 10.36 -2.02
CA THR A 185 -7.46 8.90 -2.05
C THR A 185 -7.67 8.34 -3.45
N ALA A 186 -8.53 8.98 -4.26
CA ALA A 186 -8.76 8.59 -5.66
C ALA A 186 -7.52 8.79 -6.53
N LEU A 187 -6.82 9.93 -6.39
CA LEU A 187 -5.56 10.16 -7.09
C LEU A 187 -4.49 9.15 -6.66
N THR A 188 -4.42 8.83 -5.36
CA THR A 188 -3.49 7.80 -4.86
C THR A 188 -3.82 6.42 -5.42
N ALA A 189 -5.10 6.03 -5.43
CA ALA A 189 -5.55 4.78 -6.04
C ALA A 189 -5.28 4.72 -7.56
N SER A 190 -5.35 5.86 -8.26
CA SER A 190 -5.02 5.95 -9.68
C SER A 190 -3.52 5.75 -9.94
N ALA A 191 -2.65 6.26 -9.06
CA ALA A 191 -1.21 6.04 -9.14
C ALA A 191 -0.84 4.55 -8.99
N LEU A 192 -1.63 3.79 -8.22
CA LEU A 192 -1.51 2.34 -8.04
C LEU A 192 -2.05 1.50 -9.21
N ARG A 193 -2.63 2.11 -10.25
CA ARG A 193 -3.03 1.38 -11.48
C ARG A 193 -1.91 1.34 -12.53
N GLY A 194 -0.87 2.16 -12.37
CA GLY A 194 0.27 2.18 -13.28
C GLY A 194 1.23 1.01 -13.07
N ARG A 195 2.46 1.14 -13.57
CA ARG A 195 3.60 0.19 -13.41
C ARG A 195 4.12 0.12 -11.96
N SER A 196 3.23 0.16 -10.96
CA SER A 196 3.64 0.09 -9.55
C SER A 196 4.05 -1.33 -9.20
N THR A 197 5.24 -1.51 -8.62
CA THR A 197 5.67 -2.80 -8.08
C THR A 197 4.81 -3.27 -6.90
N LEU A 198 4.05 -2.37 -6.28
CA LEU A 198 3.18 -2.70 -5.17
C LEU A 198 1.93 -3.48 -5.64
N ARG A 199 1.89 -4.79 -5.36
CA ARG A 199 0.72 -5.64 -5.61
C ARG A 199 -0.37 -5.34 -4.58
N CYS A 200 -1.24 -4.38 -4.89
CA CYS A 200 -2.44 -4.11 -4.09
C CYS A 200 -3.67 -4.84 -4.66
N PRO A 201 -4.45 -5.54 -3.81
CA PRO A 201 -5.72 -6.13 -4.22
C PRO A 201 -6.62 -5.12 -4.94
N VAL A 202 -7.36 -5.55 -5.96
CA VAL A 202 -8.31 -4.68 -6.67
C VAL A 202 -9.32 -4.08 -5.68
N GLY A 203 -9.80 -4.88 -4.73
CA GLY A 203 -10.73 -4.43 -3.69
C GLY A 203 -10.22 -3.23 -2.88
N SER A 204 -8.96 -3.25 -2.41
CA SER A 204 -8.43 -2.14 -1.61
C SER A 204 -8.31 -0.85 -2.43
N ARG A 205 -7.89 -0.96 -3.70
CA ARG A 205 -7.81 0.19 -4.62
C ARG A 205 -9.20 0.77 -4.91
N THR A 206 -10.19 -0.09 -5.14
CA THR A 206 -11.57 0.33 -5.39
C THR A 206 -12.17 1.03 -4.17
N LEU A 207 -11.99 0.46 -2.97
CA LEU A 207 -12.44 1.07 -1.72
C LEU A 207 -11.81 2.45 -1.50
N LEU A 208 -10.49 2.59 -1.67
CA LEU A 208 -9.81 3.90 -1.57
C LEU A 208 -10.28 4.90 -2.64
N ALA A 209 -10.59 4.44 -3.85
CA ALA A 209 -11.01 5.32 -4.94
C ALA A 209 -12.46 5.79 -4.82
N LEU A 210 -13.34 4.97 -4.24
CA LEU A 210 -14.79 5.14 -4.32
C LEU A 210 -15.51 5.15 -2.96
N TRP A 211 -14.79 5.19 -1.84
CA TRP A 211 -15.42 5.28 -0.51
C TRP A 211 -16.39 6.48 -0.37
N TRP A 212 -16.17 7.53 -1.15
CA TRP A 212 -16.98 8.74 -1.15
C TRP A 212 -18.26 8.65 -1.98
N ALA A 213 -18.37 7.65 -2.86
CA ALA A 213 -19.54 7.46 -3.72
C ALA A 213 -20.87 7.32 -2.94
N PRO A 214 -20.93 6.63 -1.79
CA PRO A 214 -22.13 6.64 -0.94
C PRO A 214 -22.29 7.91 -0.10
N THR A 215 -21.28 8.78 0.03
CA THR A 215 -21.30 9.93 0.95
C THR A 215 -21.67 11.23 0.25
N ILE A 216 -20.85 11.69 -0.69
CA ILE A 216 -20.93 13.03 -1.29
C ILE A 216 -22.19 13.17 -2.14
N PRO A 217 -22.50 12.26 -3.09
CA PRO A 217 -23.74 12.33 -3.86
C PRO A 217 -24.97 12.26 -2.97
N ALA A 218 -24.98 11.39 -1.95
CA ALA A 218 -26.10 11.31 -1.01
C ALA A 218 -26.30 12.65 -0.29
N HIS A 219 -25.23 13.28 0.20
CA HIS A 219 -25.31 14.57 0.87
C HIS A 219 -25.87 15.68 -0.03
N PHE A 220 -25.38 15.81 -1.27
CA PHE A 220 -25.80 16.89 -2.17
C PHE A 220 -27.15 16.65 -2.85
N LEU A 221 -27.42 15.42 -3.31
CA LEU A 221 -28.65 15.10 -4.02
C LEU A 221 -29.84 15.05 -3.07
N LEU A 222 -29.64 14.55 -1.85
CA LEU A 222 -30.74 14.32 -0.91
C LEU A 222 -31.00 15.52 0.00
N GLN A 223 -30.09 16.48 0.15
CA GLN A 223 -30.43 17.78 0.75
C GLN A 223 -31.46 18.57 -0.06
N LEU A 224 -31.61 18.27 -1.36
CA LEU A 224 -32.59 18.94 -2.23
C LEU A 224 -34.01 18.38 -2.07
N TRP A 225 -34.20 17.26 -1.37
CA TRP A 225 -35.48 16.57 -1.22
C TRP A 225 -35.75 16.32 0.30
N SER A 226 -37.00 16.18 0.71
CA SER A 226 -37.52 16.19 2.11
C SER A 226 -36.90 15.22 3.16
N ASP A 227 -37.35 15.36 4.42
CA ASP A 227 -36.98 14.64 5.67
C ASP A 227 -36.71 13.11 5.62
N LEU A 228 -37.26 12.37 4.65
CA LEU A 228 -36.94 10.95 4.40
C LEU A 228 -35.46 10.71 4.01
N ASN A 229 -34.73 11.78 3.73
CA ASN A 229 -33.37 11.75 3.22
C ASN A 229 -32.28 11.68 4.28
N VAL A 230 -32.57 12.04 5.53
CA VAL A 230 -31.55 12.06 6.58
C VAL A 230 -31.00 10.66 6.82
N VAL A 231 -31.86 9.65 6.93
CA VAL A 231 -31.43 8.25 7.16
C VAL A 231 -30.47 7.76 6.06
N VAL A 232 -30.76 8.10 4.80
CA VAL A 232 -29.94 7.68 3.65
C VAL A 232 -28.59 8.40 3.64
N ILE A 233 -28.57 9.69 3.96
CA ILE A 233 -27.33 10.48 4.09
C ILE A 233 -26.44 9.87 5.18
N GLU A 234 -27.01 9.56 6.35
CA GLU A 234 -26.32 9.03 7.52
C GLU A 234 -25.78 7.61 7.28
N ALA A 235 -26.58 6.76 6.63
CA ALA A 235 -26.13 5.45 6.17
C ALA A 235 -25.01 5.57 5.13
N GLY A 236 -25.13 6.54 4.21
CA GLY A 236 -24.12 6.86 3.20
C GLY A 236 -22.77 7.19 3.82
N TRP A 237 -22.74 8.15 4.75
CA TRP A 237 -21.54 8.51 5.54
C TRP A 237 -20.92 7.30 6.24
N SER A 238 -21.74 6.50 6.91
CA SER A 238 -21.30 5.32 7.65
C SER A 238 -20.63 4.29 6.73
N ILE A 239 -21.29 3.96 5.60
CA ILE A 239 -20.75 3.03 4.59
C ILE A 239 -19.44 3.58 4.01
N GLY A 240 -19.39 4.89 3.72
CA GLY A 240 -18.19 5.51 3.18
C GLY A 240 -17.00 5.46 4.14
N PHE A 241 -17.19 5.82 5.42
CA PHE A 241 -16.11 5.78 6.40
C PHE A 241 -15.62 4.35 6.67
N VAL A 242 -16.53 3.36 6.74
CA VAL A 242 -16.14 1.94 6.84
C VAL A 242 -15.38 1.50 5.58
N SER A 243 -15.82 1.91 4.39
CA SER A 243 -15.15 1.58 3.13
C SER A 243 -13.74 2.18 3.06
N LEU A 244 -13.58 3.44 3.44
CA LEU A 244 -12.28 4.10 3.57
C LEU A 244 -11.40 3.35 4.57
N GLY A 245 -11.98 3.00 5.73
CA GLY A 245 -11.32 2.25 6.78
C GLY A 245 -10.75 0.92 6.31
N LEU A 246 -11.59 0.09 5.70
CA LEU A 246 -11.19 -1.19 5.11
C LEU A 246 -10.13 -1.02 4.01
N GLY A 247 -10.31 -0.02 3.14
CA GLY A 247 -9.35 0.31 2.09
C GLY A 247 -7.96 0.61 2.65
N LEU A 248 -7.89 1.48 3.67
CA LEU A 248 -6.65 1.85 4.35
C LEU A 248 -6.03 0.69 5.13
N THR A 249 -6.82 -0.15 5.81
CA THR A 249 -6.31 -1.32 6.54
C THR A 249 -5.74 -2.37 5.59
N MET A 250 -6.46 -2.73 4.53
CA MET A 250 -5.97 -3.68 3.54
C MET A 250 -4.70 -3.16 2.87
N PHE A 251 -4.69 -1.87 2.53
CA PHE A 251 -3.55 -1.22 1.93
C PHE A 251 -2.34 -1.16 2.89
N GLY A 252 -2.56 -0.75 4.13
CA GLY A 252 -1.52 -0.66 5.14
C GLY A 252 -0.89 -2.02 5.48
N ARG A 253 -1.68 -3.09 5.42
CA ARG A 253 -1.21 -4.48 5.56
C ARG A 253 -0.22 -4.86 4.45
N VAL A 254 -0.46 -4.44 3.21
CA VAL A 254 0.45 -4.69 2.09
C VAL A 254 1.80 -4.01 2.34
N LEU A 255 1.80 -2.71 2.69
CA LEU A 255 3.04 -1.99 3.00
C LEU A 255 3.78 -2.56 4.22
N TRP A 256 3.05 -2.92 5.28
CA TRP A 256 3.64 -3.45 6.51
C TRP A 256 4.32 -4.80 6.29
N GLY A 257 3.72 -5.64 5.42
CA GLY A 257 4.20 -6.97 5.09
C GLY A 257 5.42 -7.01 4.17
N GLU A 258 5.81 -5.88 3.56
CA GLU A 258 7.03 -5.83 2.77
C GLU A 258 8.26 -6.05 3.66
N ARG A 259 9.18 -6.91 3.22
CA ARG A 259 10.50 -7.00 3.84
C ARG A 259 11.31 -5.77 3.47
N VAL A 260 11.95 -5.16 4.46
CA VAL A 260 12.84 -4.02 4.22
C VAL A 260 13.97 -4.52 3.34
N ALA A 261 14.17 -3.88 2.19
CA ALA A 261 15.35 -4.17 1.38
C ALA A 261 16.55 -3.55 2.11
N ASP A 262 17.48 -4.39 2.56
CA ASP A 262 18.75 -3.90 3.07
C ASP A 262 19.51 -3.33 1.88
N ARG A 263 19.62 -1.99 1.82
CA ARG A 263 20.57 -1.38 0.90
C ARG A 263 21.95 -1.81 1.35
N PRO A 264 22.77 -2.44 0.51
CA PRO A 264 24.16 -2.62 0.87
C PRO A 264 24.79 -1.27 1.15
N ALA A 265 25.76 -1.28 2.07
CA ALA A 265 26.55 -0.09 2.31
C ALA A 265 27.11 0.40 0.97
N PRO A 266 27.06 1.71 0.68
CA PRO A 266 27.63 2.23 -0.54
C PRO A 266 29.06 1.74 -0.63
N THR A 267 29.37 0.98 -1.67
CA THR A 267 30.74 0.51 -1.92
C THR A 267 31.62 1.75 -1.89
N PRO A 268 32.60 1.85 -0.97
CA PRO A 268 33.43 3.03 -0.91
C PRO A 268 34.01 3.24 -2.31
N LEU A 269 33.71 4.39 -2.90
CA LEU A 269 34.29 4.78 -4.18
C LEU A 269 35.78 4.59 -4.02
N ALA A 270 36.35 3.63 -4.76
CA ALA A 270 37.79 3.42 -4.77
C ALA A 270 38.40 4.79 -5.05
N ALA A 271 39.18 5.31 -4.10
CA ALA A 271 39.80 6.62 -4.21
C ALA A 271 40.62 6.62 -5.51
N ALA A 272 40.11 7.32 -6.52
CA ALA A 272 40.76 7.53 -7.80
C ALA A 272 41.79 8.65 -7.68
#